data_AF-A0A0L0NC49-F1
#
_entry.id   AF-A0A0L0NC49-F1
#
_cell.length_a   1.000
_cell.length_b   1.000
_cell.length_c   1.000
_cell.angle_alpha   90.00
_cell.angle_beta   90.00
_cell.angle_gamma   90.00
#
_symmetry.space_group_name_H-M   'P 1'
#
loop_
_entity.id
_entity.type
_entity.pdbx_description
1 polymer ?
#
loop_
_entity_poly.entity_id
_entity_poly.type
_entity_poly.pdbx_seq_one_letter_code
_entity_poly.pdbx_strand_id
1 'polypeptide(L)'
;MMMGSLPYDPIRGDSQASESTNRSRIRSPPTSAPRTSSTKERERLLALGLYYNEPERAIVCTRCGFALKTDTDRVSRHLGEKHDITRKARWGLNKLVQSLQLPDPTRLPARPDGSAKHPHLALMKGAACKHCKFRSTSSVVLAQHLRRSHKHETRSSLRGLWLRDHIDDRLVFQNWLSNDIHSAWIVKPETQPLPHLCEVDGNDDSPASRAIRMRVEEICSGEKIHLALKRLLRRSPA
;
A
#
# COMPACT_ATOMS: atom_id res chain seq x y z
N MET A 1 -69.93 -24.27 22.39
CA MET A 1 -69.44 -22.91 22.09
C MET A 1 -70.19 -21.93 22.99
N MET A 2 -69.46 -20.99 23.60
CA MET A 2 -69.90 -19.91 24.50
C MET A 2 -70.49 -20.34 25.86
N MET A 3 -69.69 -20.24 26.92
CA MET A 3 -70.09 -19.76 28.25
C MET A 3 -68.81 -19.29 28.96
N GLY A 4 -68.75 -18.00 29.29
CA GLY A 4 -67.72 -17.44 30.16
C GLY A 4 -68.01 -17.74 31.63
N SER A 5 -66.97 -17.81 32.45
CA SER A 5 -67.08 -17.68 33.91
C SER A 5 -65.79 -17.10 34.46
N LEU A 6 -65.99 -16.14 35.35
CA LEU A 6 -65.05 -15.26 36.04
C LEU A 6 -64.33 -16.02 37.20
N PRO A 7 -63.81 -15.33 38.23
CA PRO A 7 -62.39 -15.14 38.51
C PRO A 7 -61.92 -16.02 39.69
N TYR A 8 -60.60 -16.15 39.86
CA TYR A 8 -60.01 -16.73 41.07
C TYR A 8 -59.17 -15.68 41.79
N ASP A 9 -59.54 -15.42 43.03
CA ASP A 9 -58.79 -14.83 44.15
C ASP A 9 -59.07 -15.80 45.33
N PRO A 10 -58.28 -15.94 46.43
CA PRO A 10 -57.18 -15.09 46.93
C PRO A 10 -56.02 -15.87 47.65
N ILE A 11 -55.20 -15.13 48.41
CA ILE A 11 -54.42 -15.50 49.63
C ILE A 11 -52.89 -15.66 49.53
N ARG A 12 -52.20 -14.53 49.74
CA ARG A 12 -51.25 -14.19 50.82
C ARG A 12 -50.41 -15.29 51.50
N GLY A 13 -49.09 -15.13 51.44
CA GLY A 13 -48.13 -15.78 52.36
C GLY A 13 -46.72 -15.22 52.17
N ASP A 14 -46.35 -14.22 52.99
CA ASP A 14 -44.98 -13.75 53.16
C ASP A 14 -44.05 -14.89 53.59
N SER A 15 -42.87 -15.02 52.97
CA SER A 15 -41.67 -15.52 53.63
C SER A 15 -40.41 -15.15 52.86
N GLN A 16 -39.50 -14.51 53.58
CA GLN A 16 -38.20 -14.04 53.17
C GLN A 16 -37.34 -15.19 52.62
N ALA A 17 -36.73 -14.98 51.46
CA ALA A 17 -35.62 -15.79 50.98
C ALA A 17 -34.48 -14.86 50.54
N SER A 18 -33.41 -14.99 51.32
CA SER A 18 -32.04 -14.56 51.11
C SER A 18 -31.55 -14.57 49.65
N GLU A 19 -30.93 -13.46 49.28
CA GLU A 19 -29.52 -13.43 48.87
C GLU A 19 -29.15 -14.23 47.62
N SER A 20 -29.06 -13.53 46.49
CA SER A 20 -28.10 -13.85 45.41
C SER A 20 -27.91 -12.62 44.53
N THR A 21 -27.02 -11.73 44.97
CA THR A 21 -26.45 -10.64 44.18
C THR A 21 -25.65 -11.22 43.00
N ASN A 22 -26.32 -11.45 41.88
CA ASN A 22 -25.65 -11.84 40.64
C ASN A 22 -24.94 -10.61 40.05
N ARG A 23 -23.70 -10.43 40.50
CA ARG A 23 -22.79 -9.35 40.13
C ARG A 23 -22.35 -9.56 38.68
N SER A 24 -23.16 -9.06 37.75
CA SER A 24 -22.76 -8.83 36.35
C SER A 24 -21.50 -7.95 36.35
N ARG A 25 -20.32 -8.56 36.32
CA ARG A 25 -19.06 -7.88 35.98
C ARG A 25 -19.11 -7.54 34.50
N ILE A 26 -19.78 -6.44 34.19
CA ILE A 26 -19.48 -5.66 32.99
C ILE A 26 -18.00 -5.27 33.13
N ARG A 27 -17.13 -5.97 32.41
CA ARG A 27 -15.73 -5.54 32.25
C ARG A 27 -15.79 -4.18 31.56
N SER A 28 -15.57 -3.12 32.34
CA SER A 28 -15.36 -1.79 31.80
C SER A 28 -14.27 -1.84 30.71
N PRO A 29 -14.43 -1.13 29.59
CA PRO A 29 -13.37 -0.97 28.61
C PRO A 29 -12.13 -0.38 29.30
N PRO A 30 -10.89 -0.79 28.93
CA PRO A 30 -9.70 -0.17 29.48
C PRO A 30 -9.59 1.28 29.00
N THR A 31 -10.05 2.21 29.84
CA THR A 31 -9.94 3.67 29.69
C THR A 31 -8.52 4.15 30.00
N SER A 32 -7.50 3.58 29.35
CA SER A 32 -6.21 4.27 29.27
C SER A 32 -6.27 5.26 28.09
N ALA A 33 -5.68 6.46 28.21
CA ALA A 33 -5.60 7.36 27.07
C ALA A 33 -4.66 6.78 25.98
N PRO A 34 -4.81 7.15 24.70
CA PRO A 34 -3.86 6.79 23.67
C PRO A 34 -2.48 7.35 24.03
N ARG A 35 -1.51 6.49 24.30
CA ARG A 35 -0.15 6.89 24.66
C ARG A 35 0.84 6.64 23.53
N THR A 36 1.92 7.40 23.50
CA THR A 36 3.08 7.13 22.64
C THR A 36 3.93 6.01 23.24
N SER A 37 4.66 5.30 22.38
CA SER A 37 5.61 4.27 22.82
C SER A 37 6.90 4.93 23.32
N SER A 38 7.43 4.45 24.45
CA SER A 38 8.73 4.85 24.98
C SER A 38 9.88 4.29 24.13
N THR A 39 11.09 4.86 24.25
CA THR A 39 12.27 4.41 23.50
C THR A 39 12.56 2.91 23.69
N LYS A 40 12.52 2.43 24.94
CA LYS A 40 12.73 1.02 25.27
C LYS A 40 11.69 0.10 24.64
N GLU A 41 10.44 0.56 24.54
CA GLU A 41 9.37 -0.19 23.86
C GLU A 41 9.61 -0.23 22.35
N ARG A 42 10.05 0.88 21.74
CA ARG A 42 10.41 0.93 20.31
C ARG A 42 11.58 0.02 19.99
N GLU A 43 12.65 0.04 20.78
CA GLU A 43 13.79 -0.88 20.65
C GLU A 43 13.35 -2.34 20.72
N ARG A 44 12.47 -2.65 21.68
CA ARG A 44 11.91 -4.00 21.82
C ARG A 44 11.09 -4.41 20.59
N LEU A 45 10.29 -3.51 20.03
CA LEU A 45 9.54 -3.77 18.81
C LEU A 45 10.49 -4.01 17.63
N LEU A 46 11.52 -3.16 17.49
CA LEU A 46 12.54 -3.27 16.43
C LEU A 46 13.27 -4.62 16.49
N ALA A 47 13.64 -5.09 17.68
CA ALA A 47 14.26 -6.41 17.86
C ALA A 47 13.39 -7.58 17.35
N LEU A 48 12.08 -7.39 17.26
CA LEU A 48 11.12 -8.37 16.72
C LEU A 48 10.78 -8.13 15.24
N GLY A 49 11.42 -7.16 14.57
CA GLY A 49 11.09 -6.76 13.20
C GLY A 49 9.80 -5.94 13.09
N LEU A 50 9.43 -5.24 14.16
CA LEU A 50 8.28 -4.35 14.20
C LEU A 50 8.74 -2.89 14.33
N TYR A 51 8.13 -2.01 13.54
CA TYR A 51 8.35 -0.58 13.60
C TYR A 51 7.10 0.12 14.11
N TYR A 52 7.25 1.01 15.10
CA TYR A 52 6.17 1.89 15.54
C TYR A 52 6.21 3.18 14.71
N ASN A 53 5.18 3.41 13.89
CA ASN A 53 5.11 4.58 13.02
C ASN A 53 4.52 5.81 13.71
N GLU A 54 5.06 6.98 13.36
CA GLU A 54 4.52 8.31 13.65
C GLU A 54 4.66 9.18 12.38
N PRO A 55 3.71 10.09 12.09
CA PRO A 55 2.56 10.47 12.92
C PRO A 55 1.37 9.50 12.88
N GLU A 56 1.22 8.68 11.84
CA GLU A 56 0.12 7.72 11.72
C GLU A 56 0.40 6.48 12.59
N ARG A 57 -0.05 6.53 13.84
CA ARG A 57 0.20 5.53 14.88
C ARG A 57 -0.18 4.12 14.42
N ALA A 58 0.82 3.31 14.08
CA ALA A 58 0.64 1.96 13.57
C ALA A 58 1.84 1.07 13.91
N ILE A 59 1.64 -0.25 13.97
CA ILE A 59 2.72 -1.22 13.99
C ILE A 59 2.94 -1.74 12.58
N VAL A 60 4.11 -1.48 12.01
CA VAL A 60 4.53 -1.97 10.69
C VAL A 60 5.44 -3.17 10.87
N CYS A 61 5.15 -4.27 10.17
CA CYS A 61 6.10 -5.37 10.06
C CYS A 61 7.17 -4.99 9.04
N THR A 62 8.42 -4.83 9.47
CA THR A 62 9.51 -4.38 8.58
C THR A 62 9.90 -5.45 7.56
N ARG A 63 9.66 -6.73 7.85
CA ARG A 63 9.94 -7.86 6.96
C ARG A 63 8.89 -7.99 5.85
N CYS A 64 7.61 -7.75 6.18
CA CYS A 64 6.53 -7.86 5.22
C CYS A 64 6.19 -6.55 4.50
N GLY A 65 6.52 -5.41 5.10
CA GLY A 65 6.30 -4.11 4.50
C GLY A 65 4.87 -3.59 4.57
N PHE A 66 4.08 -3.98 5.59
CA PHE A 66 2.72 -3.47 5.80
C PHE A 66 2.37 -3.35 7.28
N ALA A 67 1.37 -2.53 7.59
CA ALA A 67 0.84 -2.32 8.93
C ALA A 67 -0.03 -3.50 9.38
N LEU A 68 0.23 -3.97 10.61
CA LEU A 68 -0.49 -5.08 11.23
C LEU A 68 -1.67 -4.57 12.03
N LYS A 69 -2.78 -5.31 11.96
CA LYS A 69 -3.89 -5.10 12.88
C LYS A 69 -3.48 -5.46 14.30
N THR A 70 -3.85 -4.61 15.24
CA THR A 70 -3.42 -4.67 16.64
C THR A 70 -4.48 -5.26 17.57
N ASP A 71 -5.54 -5.83 17.00
CA ASP A 71 -6.58 -6.52 17.76
C ASP A 71 -6.07 -7.86 18.31
N THR A 72 -6.46 -8.12 19.56
CA THR A 72 -6.15 -9.36 20.30
C THR A 72 -4.66 -9.75 20.26
N ASP A 73 -4.33 -10.75 19.47
CA ASP A 73 -3.05 -11.44 19.37
C ASP A 73 -2.51 -11.47 17.95
N ARG A 74 -3.12 -10.73 17.01
CA ARG A 74 -2.80 -10.79 15.58
C ARG A 74 -1.34 -10.47 15.28
N VAL A 75 -0.76 -9.48 15.96
CA VAL A 75 0.66 -9.12 15.80
C VAL A 75 1.55 -10.28 16.24
N SER A 76 1.33 -10.83 17.43
CA SER A 76 2.12 -11.97 17.90
C SER A 76 1.95 -13.16 16.98
N ARG A 77 0.72 -13.54 16.62
CA ARG A 77 0.42 -14.65 15.73
C ARG A 77 1.11 -14.49 14.37
N HIS A 78 1.02 -13.31 13.76
CA HIS A 78 1.71 -13.00 12.51
C HIS A 78 3.22 -13.26 12.62
N LEU A 79 3.88 -12.77 13.67
CA LEU A 79 5.30 -13.02 13.89
C LEU A 79 5.65 -14.50 14.08
N GLY A 80 4.76 -15.28 14.71
CA GLY A 80 4.94 -16.72 14.85
C GLY A 80 4.79 -17.47 13.53
N GLU A 81 3.70 -17.20 12.81
CA GLU A 81 3.35 -17.94 11.59
C GLU A 81 4.16 -17.53 10.36
N LYS A 82 4.46 -16.23 10.21
CA LYS A 82 5.15 -15.70 9.02
C LYS A 82 6.66 -15.58 9.19
N HIS A 83 7.15 -15.52 10.43
CA HIS A 83 8.55 -15.23 10.72
C HIS A 83 9.20 -16.19 11.71
N ASP A 84 8.49 -17.24 12.11
CA ASP A 84 8.95 -18.28 13.04
C ASP A 84 9.55 -17.74 14.35
N ILE A 85 9.03 -16.59 14.82
CA ILE A 85 9.52 -16.02 16.07
C ILE A 85 8.97 -16.85 17.24
N THR A 86 9.88 -17.33 18.08
CA THR A 86 9.52 -18.19 19.22
C THR A 86 8.52 -17.52 20.16
N ARG A 87 7.68 -18.34 20.82
CA ARG A 87 6.68 -17.86 21.80
C ARG A 87 7.34 -17.09 22.96
N LYS A 88 8.53 -17.51 23.39
CA LYS A 88 9.30 -16.86 24.46
C LYS A 88 9.73 -15.44 24.06
N ALA A 89 10.24 -15.25 22.85
CA ALA A 89 10.65 -13.93 22.36
C ALA A 89 9.46 -12.95 22.24
N ARG A 90 8.28 -13.46 21.86
CA ARG A 90 7.04 -12.66 21.76
C ARG A 90 6.29 -12.47 23.07
N TRP A 91 6.81 -12.98 24.19
CA TRP A 91 6.09 -12.98 25.46
C TRP A 91 5.76 -11.55 25.93
N GLY A 92 4.50 -11.28 26.24
CA GLY A 92 4.05 -9.93 26.66
C GLY A 92 3.91 -8.89 25.53
N LEU A 93 4.19 -9.25 24.28
CA LEU A 93 4.04 -8.35 23.12
C LEU A 93 2.59 -7.87 22.95
N ASN A 94 1.61 -8.77 23.06
CA ASN A 94 0.20 -8.40 22.90
C ASN A 94 -0.25 -7.38 23.94
N LYS A 95 0.19 -7.55 25.21
CA LYS A 95 -0.11 -6.59 26.29
C LYS A 95 0.49 -5.21 25.97
N LEU A 96 1.72 -5.18 25.47
CA LEU A 96 2.36 -3.94 25.03
C LEU A 96 1.56 -3.28 23.90
N VAL A 97 1.30 -4.00 22.80
CA VAL A 97 0.58 -3.46 21.63
C VAL A 97 -0.83 -2.98 22.00
N GLN A 98 -1.57 -3.73 22.81
CA GLN A 98 -2.90 -3.33 23.29
C GLN A 98 -2.84 -2.07 24.15
N SER A 99 -1.82 -1.92 25.00
CA SER A 99 -1.65 -0.72 25.84
C SER A 99 -1.36 0.55 25.03
N LEU A 100 -0.96 0.42 23.76
CA LEU A 100 -0.76 1.56 22.86
C LEU A 100 -2.07 2.06 22.24
N GLN A 101 -3.16 1.28 22.28
CA GLN A 101 -4.46 1.67 21.70
C GLN A 101 -4.34 2.26 20.30
N LEU A 102 -3.81 1.47 19.38
CA LEU A 102 -3.56 1.89 18.01
C LEU A 102 -4.83 1.76 17.17
N PRO A 103 -5.09 2.70 16.25
CA PRO A 103 -6.20 2.60 15.30
C PRO A 103 -6.04 1.38 14.37
N ASP A 104 -7.15 0.90 13.81
CA ASP A 104 -7.09 -0.13 12.76
C ASP A 104 -6.36 0.44 11.53
N PRO A 105 -5.33 -0.23 10.99
CA PRO A 105 -4.63 0.18 9.78
C PRO A 105 -5.54 0.49 8.58
N THR A 106 -6.70 -0.16 8.48
CA THR A 106 -7.69 0.09 7.42
C THR A 106 -8.36 1.46 7.50
N ARG A 107 -8.29 2.10 8.67
CA ARG A 107 -8.86 3.43 8.93
C ARG A 107 -7.79 4.53 8.91
N LEU A 108 -6.53 4.18 8.70
CA LEU A 108 -5.47 5.17 8.59
C LEU A 108 -5.65 5.94 7.28
N PRO A 109 -5.50 7.27 7.30
CA PRO A 109 -5.53 8.05 6.08
C PRO A 109 -4.36 7.64 5.17
N ALA A 110 -4.64 7.51 3.87
CA ALA A 110 -3.57 7.43 2.88
C ALA A 110 -2.76 8.73 2.92
N ARG A 111 -1.44 8.62 2.74
CA ARG A 111 -0.60 9.81 2.60
C ARG A 111 -0.91 10.53 1.28
N PRO A 112 -0.63 11.83 1.15
CA PRO A 112 -0.78 12.52 -0.12
C PRO A 112 0.08 11.88 -1.22
N ASP A 113 -0.42 11.86 -2.46
CA ASP A 113 0.41 11.48 -3.62
C ASP A 113 1.63 12.40 -3.73
N GLY A 114 2.78 11.84 -4.11
CA GLY A 114 4.05 12.55 -4.13
C GLY A 114 4.74 12.64 -2.76
N SER A 115 4.21 11.97 -1.74
CA SER A 115 4.88 11.85 -0.43
C SER A 115 6.20 11.11 -0.54
N ALA A 116 7.13 11.45 0.35
CA ALA A 116 8.37 10.69 0.49
C ALA A 116 8.09 9.21 0.82
N LYS A 117 8.98 8.34 0.35
CA LYS A 117 8.93 6.90 0.62
C LYS A 117 8.95 6.64 2.13
N HIS A 118 7.97 5.90 2.62
CA HIS A 118 8.01 5.37 3.98
C HIS A 118 9.09 4.27 4.07
N PRO A 119 10.00 4.31 5.05
CA PRO A 119 11.18 3.44 5.09
C PRO A 119 10.86 1.94 5.21
N HIS A 120 9.76 1.61 5.90
CA HIS A 120 9.40 0.22 6.22
C HIS A 120 8.17 -0.32 5.49
N LEU A 121 7.59 0.42 4.54
CA LEU A 121 6.45 -0.08 3.75
C LEU A 121 6.92 -0.60 2.39
N ALA A 122 6.31 -1.68 1.93
CA ALA A 122 6.61 -2.31 0.65
C ALA A 122 6.25 -1.38 -0.51
N LEU A 123 7.11 -1.36 -1.52
CA LEU A 123 6.85 -0.66 -2.77
C LEU A 123 6.06 -1.59 -3.71
N MET A 124 5.00 -1.05 -4.28
CA MET A 124 4.19 -1.73 -5.29
C MET A 124 4.30 -0.98 -6.61
N LYS A 125 4.64 -1.68 -7.70
CA LYS A 125 4.61 -1.10 -9.04
C LYS A 125 3.18 -1.11 -9.55
N GLY A 126 2.75 -0.01 -10.15
CA GLY A 126 1.45 0.07 -10.76
C GLY A 126 1.37 1.18 -11.79
N ALA A 127 0.14 1.51 -12.15
CA ALA A 127 -0.14 2.60 -13.06
C ALA A 127 -1.47 3.26 -12.70
N ALA A 128 -1.64 4.49 -13.17
CA ALA A 128 -2.84 5.29 -12.93
C ALA A 128 -3.43 5.79 -14.25
N CYS A 129 -4.74 5.98 -14.26
CA CYS A 129 -5.41 6.68 -15.36
C CYS A 129 -5.04 8.18 -15.30
N LYS A 130 -4.70 8.79 -16.43
CA LYS A 130 -4.41 10.24 -16.47
C LYS A 130 -5.67 11.12 -16.35
N HIS A 131 -6.83 10.54 -16.62
CA HIS A 131 -8.11 11.28 -16.70
C HIS A 131 -8.93 11.22 -15.42
N CYS A 132 -8.64 10.28 -14.51
CA CYS A 132 -9.36 10.15 -13.23
C CYS A 132 -8.47 9.49 -12.16
N LYS A 133 -9.02 9.26 -10.96
CA LYS A 133 -8.26 8.69 -9.83
C LYS A 133 -8.11 7.16 -9.86
N PHE A 134 -8.52 6.49 -10.95
CA PHE A 134 -8.43 5.04 -11.07
C PHE A 134 -6.97 4.56 -11.15
N ARG A 135 -6.63 3.52 -10.37
CA ARG A 135 -5.29 2.95 -10.24
C ARG A 135 -5.37 1.42 -10.34
N SER A 136 -4.34 0.79 -10.92
CA SER A 136 -4.23 -0.66 -10.94
C SER A 136 -2.80 -1.13 -11.12
N THR A 137 -2.49 -2.32 -10.61
CA THR A 137 -1.26 -3.05 -10.91
C THR A 137 -1.36 -3.79 -12.24
N SER A 138 -2.58 -3.96 -12.78
CA SER A 138 -2.85 -4.66 -14.03
C SER A 138 -3.11 -3.68 -15.18
N SER A 139 -2.27 -3.76 -16.22
CA SER A 139 -2.44 -2.99 -17.45
C SER A 139 -3.74 -3.34 -18.18
N VAL A 140 -4.19 -4.60 -18.09
CA VAL A 140 -5.44 -5.06 -18.71
C VAL A 140 -6.65 -4.39 -18.06
N VAL A 141 -6.66 -4.31 -16.72
CA VAL A 141 -7.73 -3.64 -15.97
C VAL A 141 -7.77 -2.15 -16.28
N LEU A 142 -6.62 -1.49 -16.36
CA LEU A 142 -6.52 -0.07 -16.78
C LEU A 142 -6.99 0.15 -18.22
N ALA A 143 -6.59 -0.71 -19.16
CA ALA A 143 -7.01 -0.63 -20.55
C ALA A 143 -8.53 -0.83 -20.71
N GLN A 144 -9.12 -1.71 -19.91
CA GLN A 144 -10.57 -1.91 -19.87
C GLN A 144 -11.29 -0.71 -19.26
N HIS A 145 -10.75 -0.15 -18.17
CA HIS A 145 -11.26 1.07 -17.55
C HIS A 145 -11.29 2.24 -18.56
N LEU A 146 -10.18 2.51 -19.25
CA LEU A 146 -10.10 3.57 -20.26
C LEU A 146 -11.15 3.41 -21.37
N ARG A 147 -11.31 2.19 -21.89
CA ARG A 147 -12.32 1.88 -22.92
C ARG A 147 -13.77 2.02 -22.45
N ARG A 148 -14.03 1.98 -21.14
CA ARG A 148 -15.39 2.09 -20.58
C ARG A 148 -15.71 3.50 -20.14
N SER A 149 -14.80 4.12 -19.38
CA SER A 149 -15.01 5.40 -18.70
C SER A 149 -14.47 6.61 -19.48
N HIS A 150 -13.52 6.41 -20.39
CA HIS A 150 -12.84 7.49 -21.12
C HIS A 150 -12.88 7.25 -22.64
N LYS A 151 -14.06 6.86 -23.15
CA LYS A 151 -14.28 6.54 -24.57
C LYS A 151 -14.04 7.74 -25.47
N HIS A 152 -14.38 8.94 -25.01
CA HIS A 152 -14.24 10.15 -25.84
C HIS A 152 -12.77 10.51 -25.99
N GLU A 153 -12.02 10.53 -24.89
CA GLU A 153 -10.59 10.85 -24.84
C GLU A 153 -9.77 9.85 -25.64
N THR A 154 -10.12 8.56 -25.56
CA THR A 154 -9.45 7.49 -26.31
C THR A 154 -9.80 7.49 -27.80
N ARG A 155 -10.98 8.00 -28.21
CA ARG A 155 -11.40 8.11 -29.62
C ARG A 155 -11.00 9.43 -30.28
N SER A 156 -10.95 10.53 -29.52
CA SER A 156 -10.51 11.86 -29.96
C SER A 156 -8.99 11.94 -30.19
N SER A 157 -8.27 10.83 -30.12
CA SER A 157 -6.94 10.66 -30.68
C SER A 157 -6.98 10.78 -32.22
N LEU A 158 -7.25 11.99 -32.71
CA LEU A 158 -7.04 12.41 -34.09
C LEU A 158 -5.54 12.47 -34.46
N ARG A 159 -4.65 12.07 -33.54
CA ARG A 159 -3.18 12.13 -33.67
C ARG A 159 -2.45 10.82 -33.31
N GLY A 160 -3.10 9.67 -33.43
CA GLY A 160 -2.43 8.37 -33.28
C GLY A 160 -1.84 8.08 -31.90
N LEU A 161 -2.41 8.65 -30.83
CA LEU A 161 -2.05 8.31 -29.46
C LEU A 161 -2.52 6.89 -29.13
N TRP A 162 -1.61 6.11 -28.56
CA TRP A 162 -1.85 4.73 -28.13
C TRP A 162 -2.57 4.74 -26.78
N LEU A 163 -3.28 3.66 -26.44
CA LEU A 163 -3.97 3.54 -25.15
C LEU A 163 -3.03 3.76 -23.95
N ARG A 164 -1.75 3.41 -24.10
CA ARG A 164 -0.69 3.66 -23.12
C ARG A 164 -0.49 5.15 -22.83
N ASP A 165 -0.73 6.03 -23.79
CA ASP A 165 -0.50 7.47 -23.62
C ASP A 165 -1.50 8.09 -22.63
N HIS A 166 -2.61 7.41 -22.35
CA HIS A 166 -3.60 7.79 -21.34
C HIS A 166 -3.36 7.14 -19.97
N ILE A 167 -2.26 6.38 -19.82
CA ILE A 167 -1.84 5.73 -18.59
C ILE A 167 -0.55 6.40 -18.12
N ASP A 168 -0.52 6.79 -16.85
CA ASP A 168 0.73 7.10 -16.18
C ASP A 168 1.35 5.79 -15.69
N ASP A 169 2.35 5.31 -16.43
CA ASP A 169 3.03 4.06 -16.17
C ASP A 169 4.27 4.27 -15.29
N ARG A 170 4.85 3.18 -14.76
CA ARG A 170 6.05 3.22 -13.91
C ARG A 170 5.86 3.96 -12.58
N LEU A 171 4.63 4.13 -12.14
CA LEU A 171 4.32 4.66 -10.82
C LEU A 171 4.68 3.63 -9.74
N VAL A 172 5.20 4.14 -8.63
CA VAL A 172 5.49 3.37 -7.43
C VAL A 172 4.53 3.82 -6.34
N PHE A 173 3.86 2.86 -5.73
CA PHE A 173 2.86 3.06 -4.71
C PHE A 173 3.32 2.48 -3.37
N GLN A 174 2.85 3.09 -2.29
CA GLN A 174 2.89 2.52 -0.95
C GLN A 174 1.50 2.53 -0.35
N ASN A 175 1.26 1.59 0.56
CA ASN A 175 0.02 1.50 1.31
C ASN A 175 0.30 0.97 2.72
N TRP A 176 -0.59 1.28 3.66
CA TRP A 176 -0.63 0.68 4.98
C TRP A 176 -0.95 -0.81 4.91
N LEU A 177 -1.84 -1.23 4.01
CA LEU A 177 -2.30 -2.62 3.90
C LEU A 177 -1.54 -3.40 2.84
N SER A 178 -1.57 -4.72 2.96
CA SER A 178 -1.01 -5.62 1.95
C SER A 178 -1.86 -5.59 0.68
N ASN A 179 -1.23 -5.27 -0.45
CA ASN A 179 -1.79 -5.41 -1.81
C ASN A 179 -3.13 -4.71 -2.08
N ASP A 180 -3.40 -3.59 -1.42
CA ASP A 180 -4.55 -2.72 -1.75
C ASP A 180 -4.03 -1.46 -2.47
N ILE A 181 -4.27 -1.38 -3.77
CA ILE A 181 -3.85 -0.25 -4.61
C ILE A 181 -4.83 0.92 -4.57
N HIS A 182 -6.07 0.69 -4.13
CA HIS A 182 -7.09 1.73 -4.14
C HIS A 182 -6.89 2.73 -2.99
N SER A 183 -6.39 2.26 -1.84
CA SER A 183 -5.98 3.12 -0.73
C SER A 183 -4.50 3.52 -0.77
N ALA A 184 -3.76 3.15 -1.81
CA ALA A 184 -2.34 3.42 -1.93
C ALA A 184 -2.06 4.84 -2.42
N TRP A 185 -0.95 5.42 -2.00
CA TRP A 185 -0.46 6.72 -2.46
C TRP A 185 0.75 6.56 -3.37
N ILE A 186 0.91 7.49 -4.31
CA ILE A 186 2.07 7.56 -5.19
C ILE A 186 3.26 8.07 -4.37
N VAL A 187 4.36 7.35 -4.42
CA VAL A 187 5.61 7.75 -3.79
C VAL A 187 6.35 8.71 -4.71
N LYS A 188 6.97 9.75 -4.16
CA LYS A 188 7.85 10.63 -4.92
C LYS A 188 8.90 9.76 -5.63
N PRO A 189 9.10 9.91 -6.96
CA PRO A 189 10.22 9.26 -7.61
C PRO A 189 11.47 9.71 -6.87
N GLU A 190 12.26 8.75 -6.40
CA GLU A 190 13.57 9.06 -5.86
C GLU A 190 14.34 9.66 -7.04
N THR A 191 14.43 10.99 -7.07
CA THR A 191 15.48 11.67 -7.82
C THR A 191 16.74 11.21 -7.12
N GLN A 192 17.21 10.02 -7.48
CA GLN A 192 18.64 9.81 -7.47
C GLN A 192 19.17 11.00 -8.25
N PRO A 193 20.03 11.85 -7.66
CA PRO A 193 20.97 12.55 -8.51
C PRO A 193 21.57 11.42 -9.33
N LEU A 194 21.31 11.41 -10.64
CA LEU A 194 22.20 10.70 -11.55
C LEU A 194 23.59 11.07 -11.05
N PRO A 195 24.47 10.12 -10.71
CA PRO A 195 25.83 10.46 -10.31
C PRO A 195 26.30 11.41 -11.39
N HIS A 196 26.54 12.65 -10.98
CA HIS A 196 26.79 13.82 -11.80
C HIS A 196 27.45 13.37 -13.10
N LEU A 197 26.64 13.15 -14.14
CA LEU A 197 27.14 13.22 -15.50
C LEU A 197 27.51 14.68 -15.55
N CYS A 198 28.82 14.87 -15.44
CA CYS A 198 29.53 16.11 -15.48
C CYS A 198 28.67 17.14 -16.20
N GLU A 199 28.41 18.29 -15.59
CA GLU A 199 28.32 19.50 -16.38
C GLU A 199 29.55 19.47 -17.28
N VAL A 200 29.37 18.98 -18.51
CA VAL A 200 30.44 18.85 -19.48
C VAL A 200 30.66 20.27 -19.90
N ASP A 201 31.54 20.94 -19.16
CA ASP A 201 32.23 22.11 -19.66
C ASP A 201 32.85 21.68 -20.98
N GLY A 202 32.33 22.28 -22.06
CA GLY A 202 32.41 21.70 -23.38
C GLY A 202 33.80 21.85 -23.96
N ASN A 203 34.70 20.89 -23.74
CA ASN A 203 35.81 20.60 -24.67
C ASN A 203 36.62 19.31 -24.37
N ASP A 204 36.01 18.19 -23.98
CA ASP A 204 36.78 16.93 -23.87
C ASP A 204 36.83 16.18 -25.23
N ASP A 205 37.77 16.62 -26.07
CA ASP A 205 38.06 16.04 -27.38
C ASP A 205 39.04 14.84 -27.28
N SER A 206 38.88 14.03 -26.23
CA SER A 206 39.69 12.85 -25.98
C SER A 206 39.59 11.83 -27.13
N PRO A 207 40.69 11.12 -27.47
CA PRO A 207 40.69 10.07 -28.48
C PRO A 207 39.60 9.00 -28.25
N ALA A 208 39.28 8.71 -26.99
CA ALA A 208 38.21 7.78 -26.63
C ALA A 208 36.82 8.32 -27.00
N SER A 209 36.56 9.60 -26.72
CA SER A 209 35.31 10.29 -27.06
C SER A 209 35.13 10.41 -28.59
N ARG A 210 36.22 10.58 -29.34
CA ARG A 210 36.20 10.54 -30.81
C ARG A 210 35.91 9.15 -31.34
N ALA A 211 36.54 8.11 -30.79
CA ALA A 211 36.30 6.73 -31.19
C ALA A 211 34.84 6.30 -30.94
N ILE A 212 34.26 6.70 -29.81
CA ILE A 212 32.85 6.43 -29.49
C ILE A 212 31.93 7.14 -30.47
N ARG A 213 32.15 8.44 -30.76
CA ARG A 213 31.35 9.19 -31.75
C ARG A 213 31.40 8.55 -33.14
N MET A 214 32.59 8.20 -33.63
CA MET A 214 32.74 7.54 -34.93
C MET A 214 32.01 6.20 -34.97
N ARG A 215 32.06 5.41 -33.88
CA ARG A 215 31.37 4.12 -33.83
C ARG A 215 29.84 4.28 -33.81
N VAL A 216 29.33 5.29 -33.12
CA VAL A 216 27.90 5.62 -33.10
C VAL A 216 27.42 6.08 -34.48
N GLU A 217 28.20 6.91 -35.17
CA GLU A 217 27.89 7.39 -36.52
C GLU A 217 27.91 6.25 -37.55
N GLU A 218 28.88 5.35 -37.46
CA GLU A 218 28.97 4.16 -38.31
C GLU A 218 27.72 3.28 -38.17
N ILE A 219 27.33 2.96 -36.94
CA ILE A 219 26.11 2.19 -36.65
C ILE A 219 24.87 2.91 -37.19
N CYS A 220 24.74 4.22 -36.91
CA CYS A 220 23.61 5.01 -37.40
C CYS A 220 23.54 5.04 -38.93
N SER A 221 24.68 5.12 -39.61
CA SER A 221 24.73 5.13 -41.07
C SER A 221 24.33 3.77 -41.67
N GLY A 222 24.80 2.67 -41.07
CA GLY A 222 24.42 1.31 -41.44
C GLY A 222 22.93 1.07 -41.28
N GLU A 223 22.34 1.52 -40.17
CA GLU A 223 20.89 1.41 -39.95
C GLU A 223 20.07 2.23 -40.96
N LYS A 224 20.53 3.44 -41.31
CA LYS A 224 19.86 4.26 -42.34
C LYS A 224 19.86 3.57 -43.70
N ILE A 225 20.98 2.96 -44.10
CA ILE A 225 21.10 2.21 -45.36
C ILE A 225 20.19 0.98 -45.33
N HIS A 226 20.20 0.21 -44.24
CA HIS A 226 19.33 -0.95 -44.07
C HIS A 226 17.84 -0.60 -44.16
N LEU A 227 17.44 0.51 -43.54
CA LEU A 227 16.06 1.01 -43.60
C LEU A 227 15.70 1.50 -45.01
N ALA A 228 16.62 2.12 -45.73
CA ALA A 228 16.42 2.52 -47.12
C ALA A 228 16.26 1.31 -48.03
N LEU A 229 17.12 0.30 -47.92
CA LEU A 229 17.02 -0.95 -48.68
C LEU A 229 15.72 -1.70 -48.39
N LYS A 230 15.31 -1.79 -47.12
CA LYS A 230 14.01 -2.38 -46.74
C LYS A 230 12.82 -1.62 -47.32
N ARG A 231 12.92 -0.29 -47.50
CA ARG A 231 11.87 0.53 -48.12
C ARG A 231 11.80 0.31 -49.64
N LEU A 232 12.94 0.12 -50.30
CA LEU A 232 13.01 -0.16 -51.74
C LEU A 232 12.50 -1.56 -52.08
N LEU A 233 12.86 -2.57 -51.28
CA LEU A 233 12.35 -3.95 -51.42
C LEU A 233 10.84 -4.06 -51.19
N ARG A 234 10.24 -3.15 -50.42
CA ARG A 234 8.79 -3.06 -50.22
C ARG A 234 8.03 -2.31 -51.31
N ARG A 235 8.74 -1.67 -52.25
CA ARG A 235 8.17 -0.83 -53.32
C ARG A 235 8.26 -1.42 -54.72
N SER A 236 8.77 -2.65 -54.89
CA SER A 236 8.70 -3.32 -56.19
C SER A 236 7.27 -3.82 -56.42
N PRO A 237 6.52 -3.31 -57.42
CA PRO A 237 5.30 -3.96 -57.87
C PRO A 237 5.69 -5.22 -58.66
N ALA A 238 4.85 -6.24 -58.59
CA ALA A 238 4.89 -7.39 -59.50
C ALA A 238 4.59 -6.95 -60.94
#